data_AF-A0A482Y580-F1
#
_entry.id   AF-A0A482Y580-F1
#
_cell.length_a   1.000
_cell.length_b   1.000
_cell.length_c   1.000
_cell.angle_alpha   90.00
_cell.angle_beta   90.00
_cell.angle_gamma   90.00
#
_symmetry.space_group_name_H-M   'P 1'
#
loop_
_entity.id
_entity.type
_entity.pdbx_description
1 polymer ?
#
loop_
_entity_poly.entity_id
_entity_poly.type
_entity_poly.pdbx_seq_one_letter_code
_entity_poly.pdbx_strand_id
1 'polypeptide(L)'
;MTDRDDELVDAVRELTRTIDELRTELEEPRRRFRPPLRPPTPRELLRLTDEVALPAALAILEANVRALEAFQRGLQIVRTERAARDRTSTAAEATSDRASELRRTTLSQLDTVLTELNRAVSEGSLPADEGARDLLSEARQLRDDVDTRLREAADRTSQSSASESAATGVSIDIADGPPSDAGEPANENRDDSDSAVDVDAELETLREQYGEDAADSSASDDADTDDDDADDTDGSEKSDDGDERP
;
A
#
# COMPACT_ATOMS: atom_id res chain seq x y z
N MET A 1 -23.90 -3.91 20.60
CA MET A 1 -23.15 -2.64 20.46
C MET A 1 -23.32 -1.81 21.73
N THR A 2 -24.55 -1.63 22.21
CA THR A 2 -24.88 -0.96 23.48
C THR A 2 -24.10 -1.45 24.70
N ASP A 3 -23.89 -2.77 24.88
CA ASP A 3 -23.13 -3.29 26.04
C ASP A 3 -21.67 -2.82 26.11
N ARG A 4 -21.06 -2.54 24.95
CA ARG A 4 -19.65 -2.11 24.87
C ARG A 4 -19.50 -0.61 25.13
N ASP A 5 -20.54 0.15 24.78
CA ASP A 5 -20.63 1.58 25.09
C ASP A 5 -20.90 1.78 26.59
N ASP A 6 -21.74 0.95 27.21
CA ASP A 6 -22.01 0.98 28.65
C ASP A 6 -20.76 0.61 29.48
N GLU A 7 -20.00 -0.42 29.06
CA GLU A 7 -18.73 -0.79 29.71
C GLU A 7 -17.68 0.33 29.59
N LEU A 8 -17.63 1.03 28.46
CA LEU A 8 -16.73 2.18 28.26
C LEU A 8 -17.14 3.36 29.16
N VAL A 9 -18.44 3.63 29.29
CA VAL A 9 -18.95 4.69 30.16
C VAL A 9 -18.64 4.41 31.63
N ASP A 10 -18.75 3.15 32.06
CA ASP A 10 -18.40 2.74 33.42
C ASP A 10 -16.88 2.80 33.67
N ALA A 11 -16.06 2.39 32.71
CA ALA A 11 -14.60 2.52 32.79
C ALA A 11 -14.14 3.99 32.86
N VAL A 12 -14.77 4.88 32.09
CA VAL A 12 -14.49 6.32 32.12
C VAL A 12 -14.92 6.96 33.44
N ARG A 13 -16.06 6.54 34.02
CA ARG A 13 -16.49 7.00 35.34
C ARG A 13 -15.54 6.55 36.45
N GLU A 14 -15.09 5.30 36.41
CA GLU A 14 -14.13 4.79 37.38
C GLU A 14 -12.78 5.52 37.28
N LEU A 15 -12.31 5.77 36.05
CA LEU A 15 -11.08 6.54 35.83
C LEU A 15 -11.21 7.98 36.34
N THR A 16 -12.34 8.64 36.06
CA THR A 16 -12.58 10.01 36.54
C THR A 16 -12.60 10.06 38.07
N ARG A 17 -13.24 9.08 38.71
CA ARG A 17 -13.25 8.95 40.17
C ARG A 17 -11.85 8.74 40.73
N THR A 18 -11.06 7.88 40.10
CA THR A 18 -9.67 7.60 40.52
C THR A 18 -8.80 8.84 40.36
N ILE A 19 -8.98 9.62 39.28
CA ILE A 19 -8.25 10.87 39.05
C ILE A 19 -8.65 11.93 40.07
N ASP A 20 -9.93 12.07 40.41
CA ASP A 20 -10.38 13.00 41.45
C ASP A 20 -9.89 12.60 42.84
N GLU A 21 -9.79 11.30 43.14
CA GLU A 21 -9.20 10.79 44.38
C GLU A 21 -7.70 11.09 44.45
N LEU A 22 -6.95 10.81 43.38
CA LEU A 22 -5.52 11.14 43.27
C LEU A 22 -5.27 12.65 43.28
N ARG A 23 -6.16 13.43 42.66
CA ARG A 23 -6.08 14.90 42.69
C ARG A 23 -6.37 15.40 44.09
N THR A 24 -7.36 14.86 44.79
CA THR A 24 -7.65 15.21 46.18
C THR A 24 -6.47 14.86 47.08
N GLU A 25 -5.82 13.72 46.87
CA GLU A 25 -4.62 13.32 47.61
C GLU A 25 -3.40 14.19 47.29
N LEU A 26 -3.31 14.71 46.07
CA LEU A 26 -2.24 15.62 45.64
C LEU A 26 -2.48 17.08 46.08
N GLU A 27 -3.75 17.50 46.11
CA GLU A 27 -4.23 18.84 46.43
C GLU A 27 -4.49 19.00 47.94
N GLU A 28 -4.57 17.88 48.69
CA GLU A 28 -4.47 17.86 50.14
C GLU A 28 -3.08 18.41 50.52
N PRO A 29 -3.01 19.66 50.99
CA PRO A 29 -1.73 20.28 51.24
C PRO A 29 -1.13 19.47 52.38
N ARG A 30 0.00 18.80 52.15
CA ARG A 30 0.87 18.17 53.16
C ARG A 30 1.22 19.23 54.21
N ARG A 31 0.27 19.54 55.07
CA ARG A 31 0.36 20.55 56.10
C ARG A 31 1.06 19.87 57.24
N ARG A 32 2.29 20.35 57.42
CA ARG A 32 3.18 20.19 58.58
C ARG A 32 4.15 19.02 58.42
N PHE A 33 5.19 19.27 57.64
CA PHE A 33 6.59 19.34 58.13
C PHE A 33 7.40 19.86 56.96
N ARG A 34 7.45 21.19 56.76
CA ARG A 34 8.59 21.77 56.05
C ARG A 34 9.72 21.76 57.08
N PRO A 35 10.73 20.89 56.95
CA PRO A 35 11.95 21.08 57.72
C PRO A 35 12.47 22.48 57.39
N PRO A 36 13.20 23.15 58.29
CA PRO A 36 13.97 24.33 57.89
C PRO A 36 14.73 23.99 56.61
N LEU A 37 14.78 24.92 55.64
CA LEU A 37 15.51 24.77 54.36
C LEU A 37 16.99 24.56 54.66
N ARG A 38 17.34 23.33 55.06
CA ARG A 38 18.68 22.85 55.19
C ARG A 38 19.09 22.37 53.81
N PRO A 39 20.31 22.70 53.36
CA PRO A 39 20.84 22.12 52.14
C PRO A 39 20.79 20.59 52.27
N PRO A 40 20.40 19.87 51.22
CA PRO A 40 20.26 18.42 51.26
C PRO A 40 21.59 17.78 51.63
N THR A 41 21.54 16.77 52.48
CA THR A 41 22.73 15.99 52.79
C THR A 41 23.07 15.08 51.60
N PRO A 42 24.35 14.79 51.33
CA PRO A 42 24.74 13.93 50.22
C PRO A 42 24.10 12.52 50.28
N ARG A 43 23.73 12.04 51.48
CA ARG A 43 22.97 10.79 51.65
C ARG A 43 21.51 10.90 51.17
N GLU A 44 20.87 12.04 51.36
CA GLU A 44 19.51 12.28 50.85
C GLU A 44 19.49 12.39 49.32
N LEU A 45 20.55 12.93 48.70
CA LEU A 45 20.69 12.94 47.24
C LEU A 45 20.85 11.53 46.67
N LEU A 46 21.70 10.70 47.29
CA LEU A 46 21.85 9.28 46.91
C LEU A 46 20.53 8.51 47.06
N ARG A 47 19.79 8.77 48.14
CA ARG A 47 18.49 8.16 48.37
C ARG A 47 17.45 8.62 47.34
N LEU A 48 17.44 9.90 46.96
CA LEU A 48 16.56 10.42 45.90
C LEU A 48 16.90 9.81 44.53
N THR A 49 18.20 9.62 44.25
CA THR A 49 18.61 8.98 42.99
C THR A 49 18.14 7.54 42.94
N ASP A 50 18.25 6.81 44.05
CA ASP A 50 17.80 5.42 44.15
C ASP A 50 16.26 5.29 44.12
N GLU A 51 15.53 6.14 44.87
CA GLU A 51 14.07 6.06 44.98
C GLU A 51 13.33 6.64 43.77
N VAL A 52 13.93 7.59 43.03
CA VAL A 52 13.20 8.34 41.98
C VAL A 52 13.97 8.43 40.68
N ALA A 53 15.22 8.91 40.68
CA ALA A 53 15.91 9.24 39.43
C ALA A 53 16.32 7.99 38.64
N LEU A 54 16.83 6.96 39.31
CA LEU A 54 17.18 5.68 38.71
C LEU A 54 15.94 4.95 38.18
N PRO A 55 14.84 4.79 38.94
CA PRO A 55 13.60 4.22 38.41
C PRO A 55 13.04 5.00 37.21
N ALA A 56 13.05 6.34 37.25
CA ALA A 56 12.59 7.14 36.13
C ALA A 56 13.48 6.95 34.88
N ALA A 57 14.79 6.94 35.04
CA ALA A 57 15.73 6.67 33.96
C ALA A 57 15.56 5.26 33.38
N LEU A 58 15.33 4.26 34.25
CA LEU A 58 15.04 2.88 33.83
C LEU A 58 13.73 2.82 33.03
N ALA A 59 12.68 3.50 33.49
CA ALA A 59 11.38 3.52 32.79
C ALA A 59 11.50 4.16 31.40
N ILE A 60 12.26 5.24 31.27
CA ILE A 60 12.56 5.86 29.96
C ILE A 60 13.30 4.87 29.05
N LEU A 61 14.28 4.15 29.60
CA LEU A 61 15.03 3.16 28.82
C LEU A 61 14.14 1.99 28.40
N GLU A 62 13.28 1.48 29.28
CA GLU A 62 12.32 0.42 28.96
C GLU A 62 11.32 0.87 27.88
N ALA A 63 10.86 2.12 27.95
CA ALA A 63 10.02 2.71 26.93
C ALA A 63 10.74 2.77 25.57
N ASN A 64 12.01 3.15 25.55
CA ASN A 64 12.83 3.15 24.34
C ASN A 64 13.01 1.73 23.78
N VAL A 65 13.27 0.73 24.63
CA VAL A 65 13.37 -0.67 24.21
C VAL A 65 12.05 -1.16 23.60
N ARG A 66 10.91 -0.90 24.25
CA ARG A 66 9.59 -1.25 23.71
C ARG A 66 9.29 -0.54 22.39
N ALA A 67 9.71 0.73 22.24
CA ALA A 67 9.58 1.45 20.99
C ALA A 67 10.41 0.82 19.87
N LEU A 68 11.66 0.40 20.16
CA LEU A 68 12.52 -0.33 19.22
C LEU A 68 11.95 -1.70 18.85
N GLU A 69 11.38 -2.44 19.81
CA GLU A 69 10.71 -3.72 19.56
C GLU A 69 9.46 -3.54 18.68
N ALA A 70 8.66 -2.50 18.95
CA ALA A 70 7.51 -2.16 18.13
C ALA A 70 7.94 -1.79 16.69
N PHE A 71 9.03 -1.04 16.55
CA PHE A 71 9.62 -0.70 15.27
C PHE A 71 10.11 -1.96 14.52
N GLN A 72 10.81 -2.87 15.21
CA GLN A 72 11.24 -4.15 14.64
C GLN A 72 10.06 -4.99 14.15
N ARG A 73 8.97 -5.01 14.94
CA ARG A 73 7.73 -5.69 14.56
C ARG A 73 7.06 -5.02 13.35
N GLY A 74 7.12 -3.70 13.25
CA GLY A 74 6.70 -2.94 12.07
C GLY A 74 7.51 -3.31 10.82
N LEU A 75 8.84 -3.37 10.92
CA LEU A 75 9.70 -3.80 9.82
C LEU A 75 9.43 -5.25 9.38
N GLN A 76 9.10 -6.14 10.32
CA GLN A 76 8.72 -7.51 9.99
C GLN A 76 7.43 -7.54 9.14
N ILE A 77 6.44 -6.70 9.46
CA ILE A 77 5.19 -6.58 8.69
C ILE A 77 5.49 -6.10 7.27
N VAL A 78 6.27 -5.04 7.11
CA VAL A 78 6.65 -4.51 5.79
C VAL A 78 7.39 -5.56 4.96
N ARG A 79 8.29 -6.33 5.58
CA ARG A 79 9.00 -7.43 4.89
C ARG A 79 8.05 -8.53 4.46
N THR A 80 7.07 -8.89 5.30
CA THR A 80 6.05 -9.89 4.94
C THR A 80 5.13 -9.41 3.83
N GLU A 81 4.75 -8.12 3.83
CA GLU A 81 3.96 -7.50 2.77
C GLU A 81 4.71 -7.54 1.43
N ARG A 82 5.99 -7.13 1.42
CA ARG A 82 6.82 -7.19 0.21
C ARG A 82 6.90 -8.61 -0.35
N ALA A 83 7.16 -9.60 0.52
CA ALA A 83 7.17 -11.00 0.11
C ALA A 83 5.80 -11.50 -0.39
N ALA A 84 4.69 -11.00 0.16
CA ALA A 84 3.35 -11.32 -0.34
C ALA A 84 3.09 -10.67 -1.71
N ARG A 85 3.53 -9.43 -1.91
CA ARG A 85 3.44 -8.72 -3.19
C ARG A 85 4.24 -9.41 -4.29
N ASP A 86 5.47 -9.84 -4.01
CA ASP A 86 6.32 -10.54 -4.98
C ASP A 86 5.69 -11.89 -5.41
N ARG A 87 5.13 -12.65 -4.46
CA ARG A 87 4.36 -13.87 -4.78
C ARG A 87 3.11 -13.58 -5.60
N THR A 88 2.48 -12.44 -5.36
CA THR A 88 1.28 -12.04 -6.11
C THR A 88 1.65 -11.60 -7.53
N SER A 89 2.75 -10.85 -7.72
CA SER A 89 3.25 -10.45 -9.04
C SER A 89 3.60 -11.67 -9.89
N THR A 90 4.36 -12.61 -9.33
CA THR A 90 4.73 -13.85 -10.04
C THR A 90 3.52 -14.71 -10.39
N ALA A 91 2.51 -14.76 -9.51
CA ALA A 91 1.24 -15.43 -9.83
C ALA A 91 0.44 -14.70 -10.92
N ALA A 92 0.43 -13.36 -10.91
CA ALA A 92 -0.23 -12.54 -11.92
C ALA A 92 0.45 -12.69 -13.29
N GLU A 93 1.78 -12.68 -13.34
CA GLU A 93 2.58 -12.93 -14.55
C GLU A 93 2.26 -14.31 -15.14
N ALA A 94 2.32 -15.37 -14.33
CA ALA A 94 2.00 -16.73 -14.77
C ALA A 94 0.54 -16.89 -15.23
N THR A 95 -0.37 -16.06 -14.75
CA THR A 95 -1.77 -16.03 -15.18
C THR A 95 -1.93 -15.27 -16.49
N SER A 96 -1.23 -14.14 -16.63
CA SER A 96 -1.17 -13.34 -17.87
C SER A 96 -0.58 -14.13 -19.04
N ASP A 97 0.46 -14.93 -18.80
CA ASP A 97 1.07 -15.78 -19.81
C ASP A 97 0.08 -16.84 -20.32
N ARG A 98 -0.60 -17.54 -19.41
CA ARG A 98 -1.65 -18.51 -19.78
C ARG A 98 -2.80 -17.85 -20.54
N ALA A 99 -3.25 -16.67 -20.09
CA ALA A 99 -4.30 -15.92 -20.79
C ALA A 99 -3.86 -15.51 -22.20
N SER A 100 -2.60 -15.12 -22.37
CA SER A 100 -2.01 -14.77 -23.66
C SER A 100 -1.89 -15.97 -24.59
N GLU A 101 -1.47 -17.12 -24.07
CA GLU A 101 -1.43 -18.39 -24.81
C GLU A 101 -2.83 -18.82 -25.28
N LEU A 102 -3.81 -18.82 -24.36
CA LEU A 102 -5.20 -19.13 -24.68
C LEU A 102 -5.78 -18.19 -25.75
N ARG A 103 -5.50 -16.88 -25.64
CA ARG A 103 -5.90 -15.89 -26.65
C ARG A 103 -5.29 -16.20 -28.00
N ARG A 104 -4.01 -16.58 -28.04
CA ARG A 104 -3.32 -16.91 -29.29
C ARG A 104 -3.92 -18.15 -29.95
N THR A 105 -4.23 -19.17 -29.16
CA THR A 105 -4.87 -20.40 -29.63
C THR A 105 -6.29 -20.15 -30.15
N THR A 106 -7.10 -19.37 -29.42
CA THR A 106 -8.46 -19.02 -29.89
C THR A 106 -8.44 -18.16 -31.16
N LEU A 107 -7.52 -17.20 -31.27
CA LEU A 107 -7.35 -16.43 -32.50
C LEU A 107 -6.91 -17.31 -33.68
N SER A 108 -6.01 -18.28 -33.47
CA SER A 108 -5.59 -19.23 -34.51
C SER A 108 -6.74 -20.14 -34.96
N GLN A 109 -7.58 -20.60 -34.03
CA GLN A 109 -8.79 -21.35 -34.37
C GLN A 109 -9.78 -20.50 -35.16
N LEU A 110 -9.98 -19.24 -34.77
CA LEU A 110 -10.86 -18.32 -35.50
C LEU A 110 -10.36 -18.08 -36.93
N ASP A 111 -9.05 -17.84 -37.12
CA ASP A 111 -8.45 -17.65 -38.43
C ASP A 111 -8.61 -18.90 -39.32
N THR A 112 -8.50 -20.09 -38.73
CA THR A 112 -8.74 -21.36 -39.41
C THR A 112 -10.19 -21.48 -39.87
N VAL A 113 -11.15 -21.20 -38.98
CA VAL A 113 -12.59 -21.26 -39.30
C VAL A 113 -12.97 -20.20 -40.35
N LEU A 114 -12.40 -19.00 -40.27
CA LEU A 114 -12.62 -17.94 -41.27
C LEU A 114 -12.05 -18.32 -42.64
N THR A 115 -10.88 -18.96 -42.67
CA THR A 115 -10.29 -19.48 -43.91
C THR A 115 -11.16 -20.58 -44.51
N GLU A 116 -11.70 -21.47 -43.69
CA GLU A 116 -12.59 -22.54 -44.12
C GLU A 116 -13.95 -22.01 -44.61
N LEU A 117 -14.49 -20.98 -43.95
CA LEU A 117 -15.69 -20.26 -44.41
C LEU A 117 -15.45 -19.57 -45.74
N ASN A 118 -14.31 -18.88 -45.90
CA ASN A 118 -13.95 -18.21 -47.15
C ASN A 118 -13.76 -19.21 -48.30
N ARG A 119 -13.19 -20.38 -48.00
CA ARG A 119 -13.10 -21.50 -48.95
C ARG A 119 -14.48 -22.01 -49.35
N ALA A 120 -15.36 -22.28 -48.40
CA ALA A 120 -16.72 -22.77 -48.66
C ALA A 120 -17.58 -21.78 -49.48
N VAL A 121 -17.45 -20.48 -49.20
CA VAL A 121 -18.11 -19.41 -49.98
C VAL A 121 -17.56 -19.35 -51.41
N SER A 122 -16.24 -19.45 -51.58
CA SER A 122 -15.58 -19.40 -52.88
C SER A 122 -15.89 -20.65 -53.73
N GLU A 123 -16.03 -21.81 -53.10
CA GLU A 123 -16.40 -23.08 -53.74
C GLU A 123 -17.91 -23.20 -53.99
N GLY A 124 -18.71 -22.23 -53.52
CA GLY A 124 -20.16 -22.18 -53.72
C GLY A 124 -20.94 -23.21 -52.91
N SER A 125 -20.31 -23.90 -51.96
CA SER A 125 -20.95 -24.83 -51.03
C SER A 125 -21.38 -24.06 -49.78
N LEU A 126 -22.32 -23.11 -49.91
CA LEU A 126 -22.91 -22.47 -48.74
C LEU A 126 -23.80 -23.52 -48.04
N PRO A 127 -23.39 -24.09 -46.90
CA PRO A 127 -24.12 -25.20 -46.34
C PRO A 127 -25.35 -24.59 -45.64
N ALA A 128 -26.54 -24.83 -46.22
CA ALA A 128 -27.82 -24.63 -45.55
C ALA A 128 -28.02 -25.72 -44.48
N ASP A 129 -27.01 -25.93 -43.65
CA ASP A 129 -26.89 -27.05 -42.74
C ASP A 129 -27.81 -26.82 -41.55
N GLU A 130 -28.62 -27.82 -41.23
CA GLU A 130 -29.45 -27.84 -40.04
C GLU A 130 -28.58 -27.72 -38.77
N GLY A 131 -27.37 -28.28 -38.81
CA GLY A 131 -26.38 -28.13 -37.73
C GLY A 131 -25.93 -26.69 -37.51
N ALA A 132 -25.86 -25.86 -38.55
CA ALA A 132 -25.52 -24.44 -38.39
C ALA A 132 -26.64 -23.66 -37.70
N ARG A 133 -27.91 -24.06 -37.90
CA ARG A 133 -29.06 -23.48 -37.18
C ARG A 133 -29.08 -23.89 -35.72
N ASP A 134 -28.74 -25.15 -35.43
CA ASP A 134 -28.62 -25.65 -34.07
C ASP A 134 -27.49 -24.93 -33.31
N LEU A 135 -26.31 -24.78 -33.91
CA LEU A 135 -25.20 -24.05 -33.30
C LEU A 135 -25.53 -22.57 -33.06
N LEU A 136 -26.26 -21.92 -33.96
CA LEU A 136 -26.75 -20.54 -33.75
C LEU A 136 -27.79 -20.46 -32.64
N SER A 137 -28.63 -21.48 -32.49
CA SER A 137 -29.59 -21.58 -31.38
C SER A 137 -28.85 -21.77 -30.05
N GLU A 138 -27.87 -22.68 -30.01
CA GLU A 138 -27.04 -22.97 -28.85
C GLU A 138 -26.19 -21.76 -28.43
N ALA A 139 -25.60 -21.05 -29.39
CA ALA A 139 -24.86 -19.81 -29.12
C ALA A 139 -25.75 -18.69 -28.56
N ARG A 140 -27.00 -18.57 -29.03
CA ARG A 140 -27.97 -17.62 -28.46
C ARG A 140 -28.33 -18.00 -27.03
N GLN A 141 -28.58 -19.28 -26.78
CA GLN A 141 -28.90 -19.77 -25.46
C GLN A 141 -27.74 -19.60 -24.47
N LEU A 142 -26.50 -19.83 -24.91
CA LEU A 142 -25.30 -19.62 -24.10
C LEU A 142 -25.08 -18.13 -23.77
N ARG A 143 -25.33 -17.23 -24.73
CA ARG A 143 -25.26 -15.78 -24.49
C ARG A 143 -26.26 -15.34 -23.43
N ASP A 144 -27.51 -15.82 -23.54
CA ASP A 144 -28.56 -15.47 -22.58
C ASP A 144 -28.26 -16.02 -21.17
N ASP A 145 -27.61 -17.19 -21.08
CA ASP A 145 -27.14 -17.77 -19.80
C ASP A 145 -26.00 -16.94 -19.18
N VAL A 146 -25.04 -16.47 -19.99
CA VAL A 146 -23.95 -15.58 -19.55
C VAL A 146 -24.49 -14.23 -19.08
N ASP A 147 -25.40 -13.61 -19.83
CA ASP A 147 -26.04 -12.35 -19.45
C ASP A 147 -26.78 -12.48 -18.12
N THR A 148 -27.42 -13.63 -17.89
CA THR A 148 -28.11 -13.93 -16.62
C THR A 148 -27.11 -14.02 -15.48
N ARG A 149 -26.01 -14.77 -15.64
CA ARG A 149 -24.97 -14.89 -14.62
C ARG A 149 -24.24 -13.57 -14.34
N LEU A 150 -23.99 -12.77 -15.38
CA LEU A 150 -23.35 -11.46 -15.23
C LEU A 150 -24.25 -10.50 -14.46
N ARG A 151 -25.56 -10.48 -14.75
CA ARG A 151 -26.54 -9.68 -14.02
C ARG A 151 -26.65 -10.12 -12.55
N GLU A 152 -26.67 -11.43 -12.28
CA GLU A 152 -26.67 -11.96 -10.91
C GLU A 152 -25.37 -11.64 -10.14
N ALA A 153 -24.22 -11.63 -10.83
CA ALA A 153 -22.95 -11.24 -10.22
C ALA A 153 -22.90 -9.73 -9.91
N ALA A 154 -23.44 -8.89 -10.82
CA ALA A 154 -23.58 -7.46 -10.60
C ALA A 154 -24.52 -7.15 -9.43
N ASP A 155 -25.69 -7.79 -9.36
CA ASP A 155 -26.65 -7.61 -8.26
C ASP A 155 -26.05 -8.03 -6.91
N ARG A 156 -25.32 -9.14 -6.85
CA ARG A 156 -24.60 -9.56 -5.64
C ARG A 156 -23.55 -8.55 -5.19
N THR A 157 -22.84 -7.94 -6.15
CA THR A 157 -21.86 -6.89 -5.87
C THR A 157 -22.54 -5.65 -5.30
N SER A 158 -23.63 -5.19 -5.92
CA SER A 158 -24.41 -4.04 -5.46
C SER A 158 -25.05 -4.27 -4.08
N GLN A 159 -25.51 -5.48 -3.78
CA GLN A 159 -26.03 -5.82 -2.44
C GLN A 159 -24.93 -5.85 -1.38
N SER A 160 -23.74 -6.33 -1.71
CA SER A 160 -22.58 -6.26 -0.82
C SER A 160 -22.20 -4.80 -0.54
N SER A 161 -22.12 -3.95 -1.57
CA SER A 161 -21.82 -2.52 -1.42
C SER A 161 -22.90 -1.73 -0.66
N ALA A 162 -24.17 -2.08 -0.82
CA ALA A 162 -25.27 -1.46 -0.07
C ALA A 162 -25.27 -1.86 1.40
N SER A 163 -24.87 -3.11 1.71
CA SER A 163 -24.75 -3.58 3.09
C SER A 163 -23.51 -3.01 3.81
N GLU A 164 -22.45 -2.69 3.07
CA GLU A 164 -21.26 -1.99 3.58
C GLU A 164 -21.48 -0.47 3.72
N SER A 165 -22.34 0.14 2.88
CA SER A 165 -22.67 1.57 2.97
C SER A 165 -23.46 1.95 4.24
N ALA A 166 -24.11 0.98 4.90
CA ALA A 166 -24.76 1.20 6.20
C ALA A 166 -23.76 1.19 7.38
N ALA A 167 -22.51 0.82 7.14
CA ALA A 167 -21.44 0.79 8.14
C ALA A 167 -20.23 1.59 7.63
N THR A 168 -20.29 2.92 7.77
CA THR A 168 -19.14 3.83 7.69
C THR A 168 -18.46 3.90 6.32
N GLY A 169 -19.06 4.64 5.39
CA GLY A 169 -18.38 5.15 4.19
C GLY A 169 -18.65 6.64 4.02
N VAL A 170 -17.62 7.47 4.05
CA VAL A 170 -17.71 8.89 3.66
C VAL A 170 -17.91 8.93 2.15
N SER A 171 -19.11 9.30 1.69
CA SER A 171 -19.41 9.59 0.30
C SER A 171 -18.99 11.02 -0.02
N ILE A 172 -17.95 11.19 -0.84
CA ILE A 172 -17.59 12.49 -1.42
C ILE A 172 -18.40 12.64 -2.72
N ASP A 173 -19.42 13.49 -2.69
CA ASP A 173 -20.14 13.90 -3.89
C ASP A 173 -19.25 14.86 -4.69
N ILE A 174 -18.67 14.37 -5.79
CA ILE A 174 -17.99 15.20 -6.77
C ILE A 174 -19.07 15.81 -7.67
N ALA A 175 -19.46 17.04 -7.37
CA ALA A 175 -20.32 17.83 -8.25
C ALA A 175 -19.49 18.30 -9.46
N ASP A 176 -19.76 17.71 -10.61
CA ASP A 176 -19.17 18.08 -11.90
C ASP A 176 -19.87 19.37 -12.42
N GLY A 177 -19.37 20.52 -11.99
CA GLY A 177 -19.89 21.85 -12.36
C GLY A 177 -18.75 22.75 -12.85
N PRO A 178 -18.93 23.51 -13.95
CA PRO A 178 -17.84 24.32 -14.51
C PRO A 178 -17.45 25.46 -13.56
N PRO A 179 -16.14 25.79 -13.44
CA PRO A 179 -15.68 26.86 -12.57
C PRO A 179 -16.21 28.20 -13.09
N SER A 180 -16.98 28.90 -12.26
CA SER A 180 -17.46 30.24 -12.57
C SER A 180 -16.38 31.26 -12.24
N ASP A 181 -15.98 31.99 -13.28
CA ASP A 181 -14.96 33.04 -13.29
C ASP A 181 -15.49 34.38 -12.72
N ALA A 182 -14.67 34.96 -11.84
CA ALA A 182 -14.49 36.35 -11.41
C ALA A 182 -15.69 37.32 -11.14
N GLY A 183 -15.67 37.94 -9.96
CA GLY A 183 -16.44 39.16 -9.63
C GLY A 183 -16.26 39.65 -8.18
N GLU A 184 -15.25 40.51 -7.98
CA GLU A 184 -14.65 41.12 -6.76
C GLU A 184 -15.58 41.96 -5.80
N PRO A 185 -15.08 42.58 -4.69
CA PRO A 185 -15.23 42.08 -3.31
C PRO A 185 -15.94 43.07 -2.33
N ALA A 186 -16.51 42.58 -1.22
CA ALA A 186 -16.81 43.41 -0.05
C ALA A 186 -17.04 42.61 1.24
N ASN A 187 -16.00 42.59 2.07
CA ASN A 187 -16.02 42.75 3.54
C ASN A 187 -16.85 41.76 4.39
N GLU A 188 -16.17 40.91 5.16
CA GLU A 188 -16.10 40.99 6.65
C GLU A 188 -15.49 39.70 7.24
N ASN A 189 -14.31 39.86 7.85
CA ASN A 189 -13.67 38.99 8.86
C ASN A 189 -14.17 37.54 8.97
N ARG A 190 -13.48 36.63 8.28
CA ARG A 190 -13.25 35.27 8.76
C ARG A 190 -11.79 34.95 8.51
N ASP A 191 -11.13 34.57 9.59
CA ASP A 191 -9.78 33.99 9.63
C ASP A 191 -9.84 32.57 9.07
N ASP A 192 -10.33 32.44 7.83
CA ASP A 192 -10.17 31.26 7.01
C ASP A 192 -8.94 31.54 6.17
N SER A 193 -7.78 31.25 6.75
CA SER A 193 -6.61 30.89 5.99
C SER A 193 -6.96 29.66 5.17
N ASP A 194 -7.65 29.86 4.04
CA ASP A 194 -7.43 29.05 2.85
C ASP A 194 -5.92 29.14 2.62
N SER A 195 -5.20 28.19 3.19
CA SER A 195 -3.79 27.99 2.95
C SER A 195 -3.70 27.57 1.49
N ALA A 196 -3.73 28.55 0.60
CA ALA A 196 -3.21 28.43 -0.75
C ALA A 196 -1.77 27.97 -0.54
N VAL A 197 -1.57 26.66 -0.68
CA VAL A 197 -0.27 26.03 -0.50
C VAL A 197 0.60 26.62 -1.59
N ASP A 198 1.56 27.46 -1.22
CA ASP A 198 2.54 28.02 -2.13
C ASP A 198 3.47 26.87 -2.57
N VAL A 199 3.03 26.13 -3.59
CA VAL A 199 3.73 24.97 -4.15
C VAL A 199 5.16 25.35 -4.54
N ASP A 200 5.38 26.59 -4.96
CA ASP A 200 6.70 27.11 -5.31
C ASP A 200 7.66 27.15 -4.10
N ALA A 201 7.16 27.56 -2.92
CA ALA A 201 7.96 27.59 -1.70
C ALA A 201 8.26 26.18 -1.18
N GLU A 202 7.28 25.28 -1.24
CA GLU A 202 7.45 23.87 -0.87
C GLU A 202 8.42 23.14 -1.83
N LEU A 203 8.35 23.43 -3.13
CA LEU A 203 9.27 22.87 -4.12
C LEU A 203 10.70 23.39 -3.96
N GLU A 204 10.89 24.66 -3.60
CA GLU A 204 12.23 25.19 -3.28
C GLU A 204 12.82 24.49 -2.06
N THR A 205 12.00 24.25 -1.03
CA THR A 205 12.42 23.55 0.19
C THR A 205 12.77 22.08 -0.09
N LEU A 206 12.00 21.38 -0.93
CA LEU A 206 12.34 20.03 -1.39
C LEU A 206 13.58 20.01 -2.30
N ARG A 207 13.80 21.07 -3.09
CA ARG A 207 14.98 21.19 -3.95
C ARG A 207 16.24 21.48 -3.15
N GLU A 208 16.18 22.24 -2.06
CA GLU A 208 17.30 22.38 -1.13
C GLU A 208 17.59 21.03 -0.48
N GLN A 209 16.56 20.34 0.04
CA GLN A 209 16.72 19.06 0.73
C GLN A 209 17.27 17.92 -0.14
N TYR A 210 16.95 17.88 -1.42
CA TYR A 210 17.28 16.76 -2.33
C TYR A 210 18.04 17.14 -3.60
N GLY A 211 18.23 18.43 -3.88
CA GLY A 211 18.94 18.92 -5.06
C GLY A 211 20.44 19.09 -4.87
N GLU A 212 20.93 19.16 -3.63
CA GLU A 212 22.36 19.25 -3.32
C GLU A 212 23.11 17.91 -3.52
N ASP A 213 22.41 16.78 -3.57
CA ASP A 213 23.01 15.47 -3.85
C ASP A 213 23.24 15.19 -5.35
N ALA A 214 22.77 16.06 -6.25
CA ALA A 214 22.86 15.85 -7.71
C ALA A 214 23.86 16.80 -8.42
N ALA A 215 24.49 17.73 -7.70
CA ALA A 215 25.34 18.77 -8.30
C ALA A 215 26.85 18.59 -8.08
N ASP A 216 27.30 17.53 -7.39
CA ASP A 216 28.73 17.29 -7.11
C ASP A 216 29.31 16.05 -7.80
N SER A 217 28.91 15.79 -9.05
CA SER A 217 29.56 14.76 -9.89
C SER A 217 29.87 15.23 -11.32
N SER A 218 30.21 16.50 -11.51
CA SER A 218 30.74 16.98 -12.79
C SER A 218 31.87 17.99 -12.64
N ALA A 219 32.99 17.57 -12.06
CA ALA A 219 34.28 18.25 -12.24
C ALA A 219 35.47 17.36 -11.83
N SER A 220 35.82 16.37 -12.65
CA SER A 220 37.23 15.99 -12.84
C SER A 220 37.37 15.14 -14.10
N ASP A 221 37.70 15.88 -15.15
CA ASP A 221 38.37 15.46 -16.37
C ASP A 221 39.71 14.79 -15.99
N ASP A 222 39.88 13.50 -16.31
CA ASP A 222 41.19 12.93 -16.62
C ASP A 222 40.96 11.67 -17.45
N ALA A 223 41.19 11.84 -18.75
CA ALA A 223 41.26 10.79 -19.74
C ALA A 223 42.61 10.09 -19.61
N ASP A 224 42.61 8.79 -19.37
CA ASP A 224 43.70 7.89 -19.76
C ASP A 224 43.22 6.44 -19.65
N THR A 225 42.93 5.81 -20.78
CA THR A 225 42.99 4.34 -20.91
C THR A 225 43.36 4.02 -22.35
N ASP A 226 44.66 4.10 -22.61
CA ASP A 226 45.32 3.31 -23.65
C ASP A 226 45.52 1.86 -23.17
N ASP A 227 45.48 0.97 -24.16
CA ASP A 227 46.09 -0.36 -24.28
C ASP A 227 45.54 -1.58 -23.53
N ASP A 228 45.06 -2.50 -24.38
CA ASP A 228 45.54 -3.87 -24.57
C ASP A 228 45.68 -4.78 -23.33
N ASP A 229 44.91 -5.88 -23.33
CA ASP A 229 45.51 -7.17 -23.68
C ASP A 229 44.45 -8.27 -23.76
N ALA A 230 44.44 -8.95 -24.89
CA ALA A 230 43.86 -10.27 -25.04
C ALA A 230 44.90 -11.31 -24.61
N ASP A 231 44.56 -12.25 -23.73
CA ASP A 231 45.05 -13.61 -23.93
C ASP A 231 44.25 -14.70 -23.22
N ASP A 232 44.25 -15.82 -23.94
CA ASP A 232 43.88 -17.20 -23.70
C ASP A 232 43.43 -17.66 -22.30
N THR A 233 42.26 -18.30 -22.30
CA THR A 233 41.93 -19.35 -21.32
C THR A 233 42.01 -20.72 -22.00
N ASP A 234 43.17 -21.36 -21.82
CA ASP A 234 43.49 -22.75 -22.12
C ASP A 234 42.59 -23.70 -21.31
N GLY A 235 41.64 -24.34 -22.01
CA GLY A 235 40.77 -25.39 -21.51
C GLY A 235 41.16 -26.75 -22.11
N SER A 236 42.05 -27.44 -21.41
CA SER A 236 42.56 -28.76 -21.77
C SER A 236 41.53 -29.92 -21.66
N GLU A 237 41.47 -30.68 -22.75
CA GLU A 237 41.50 -32.16 -22.85
C GLU A 237 40.28 -33.08 -22.60
N LYS A 238 40.09 -33.94 -23.63
CA LYS A 238 39.65 -35.36 -23.66
C LYS A 238 38.15 -35.63 -23.43
N SER A 239 37.48 -36.41 -24.28
CA SER A 239 37.76 -37.82 -24.62
C SER A 239 36.82 -38.30 -25.74
N ASP A 240 37.19 -39.39 -26.42
CA ASP A 240 36.30 -40.47 -26.94
C ASP A 240 35.21 -40.09 -27.96
N ASP A 241 34.85 -40.87 -28.97
CA ASP A 241 35.24 -42.15 -29.55
C ASP A 241 34.41 -42.24 -30.85
N GLY A 242 34.80 -43.10 -31.77
CA GLY A 242 33.84 -43.74 -32.68
C GLY A 242 33.28 -42.95 -33.86
N ASP A 243 33.83 -43.31 -35.03
CA ASP A 243 33.09 -44.08 -36.04
C ASP A 243 32.61 -43.38 -37.34
N GLU A 244 33.10 -44.02 -38.40
CA GLU A 244 32.65 -44.13 -39.78
C GLU A 244 32.49 -42.93 -40.74
N ARG A 245 33.02 -43.21 -41.93
CA ARG A 245 33.12 -42.42 -43.16
C ARG A 245 32.04 -42.93 -44.16
N PRO A 246 31.91 -42.28 -45.33
CA PRO A 246 30.68 -41.76 -45.95
C PRO A 246 29.58 -42.75 -46.35
#